data_AF-A0A538M1Z9-F1
#
_entry.id   AF-A0A538M1Z9-F1
#
_cell.length_a   1.000
_cell.length_b   1.000
_cell.length_c   1.000
_cell.angle_alpha   90.00
_cell.angle_beta   90.00
_cell.angle_gamma   90.00
#
_symmetry.space_group_name_H-M   'P 1'
#
loop_
_entity.id
_entity.type
_entity.pdbx_description
1 polymer ?
#
loop_
_entity_poly.entity_id
_entity_poly.type
_entity_poly.pdbx_seq_one_letter_code
_entity_poly.pdbx_strand_id
1 'polypeptide(L)'
;MCGSCADHHARPRRPRRRPPAGPARQAAVRWLPIRATPQELRGDERLRPRGWLRHYGGLLSGDAAAGMGVAFERDGARRARQVAAVALDRARQRATNTRPRMRALQAAPGGRLRWQEVPTPPPPGPDGAVVRPLASATCDLDCAIALGASQFPLPLHLGHECVAEVLAVGERVSSVASGDRVVVPFQINCGRCPACLAGRTGNCTGVPPVSMYGMGLVGGLWGGAFAEQLAVPYADAMLVALPDGVDPVLAASVADNICDAYRHVAPHVPRLLSENPDGAVLILAATRRRFFFSPSLPLYTGLIARAYGAHDVHVADARPGVREHAGRLGLDALHPRELRKLDRAPLVIDVSGGDLHLALARTAPDGVCTSSGSLHRSARIPALRMYGRNVTLHFGRTHARALIPAVLELLAAGRLDPRPVITNVAPLEDAPRALGEHFRGGGVKTVLTAP
;
A
#
# COMPACT_ATOMS: atom_id res chain seq x y z
N MET A 1 53.79 -42.10 32.37
CA MET A 1 54.35 -42.54 31.07
C MET A 1 53.48 -41.89 29.98
N CYS A 2 53.81 -40.68 29.55
CA CYS A 2 54.59 -40.34 28.34
C CYS A 2 53.87 -40.82 27.05
N GLY A 3 53.14 -39.95 26.35
CA GLY A 3 53.57 -39.17 25.17
C GLY A 3 52.43 -39.28 24.14
N SER A 4 52.11 -38.36 23.22
CA SER A 4 52.88 -37.38 22.47
C SER A 4 51.90 -36.40 21.82
N CYS A 5 52.27 -35.12 21.76
CA CYS A 5 51.64 -34.07 20.96
C CYS A 5 51.76 -34.33 19.45
N ALA A 6 50.82 -33.80 18.67
CA ALA A 6 51.07 -33.37 17.30
C ALA A 6 50.12 -32.22 16.93
N ASP A 7 50.68 -31.01 16.92
CA ASP A 7 50.09 -29.79 16.38
C ASP A 7 49.78 -29.94 14.88
N HIS A 8 48.61 -29.45 14.46
CA HIS A 8 48.32 -29.15 13.06
C HIS A 8 48.05 -27.66 12.90
N HIS A 9 49.09 -26.95 12.45
CA HIS A 9 49.00 -25.58 11.96
C HIS A 9 48.01 -25.46 10.80
N ALA A 10 46.85 -24.85 11.04
CA ALA A 10 45.93 -24.44 10.00
C ALA A 10 46.48 -23.20 9.27
N ARG A 11 46.78 -23.34 7.97
CA ARG A 11 47.12 -22.22 7.08
C ARG A 11 45.90 -21.32 6.85
N PRO A 12 46.03 -19.98 6.83
CA PRO A 12 44.92 -19.08 6.52
C PRO A 12 44.54 -19.19 5.04
N ARG A 13 43.27 -19.51 4.76
CA ARG A 13 42.70 -19.51 3.40
C ARG A 13 42.61 -18.06 2.90
N ARG A 14 43.32 -17.75 1.80
CA ARG A 14 43.16 -16.47 1.06
C ARG A 14 41.71 -16.31 0.58
N PRO A 15 41.12 -15.10 0.64
CA PRO A 15 39.78 -14.86 0.11
C PRO A 15 39.79 -15.01 -1.41
N ARG A 16 38.90 -15.86 -1.95
CA ARG A 16 38.66 -15.96 -3.39
C ARG A 16 38.04 -14.64 -3.86
N ARG A 17 38.76 -13.89 -4.71
CA ARG A 17 38.20 -12.75 -5.44
C ARG A 17 37.03 -13.25 -6.31
N ARG A 18 35.83 -12.71 -6.10
CA ARG A 18 34.71 -12.89 -7.02
C ARG A 18 35.06 -12.22 -8.36
N PRO A 19 34.80 -12.85 -9.51
CA PRO A 19 34.98 -12.19 -10.79
C PRO A 19 33.99 -11.01 -10.92
N PRO A 20 34.34 -9.95 -11.67
CA PRO A 20 33.44 -8.82 -11.88
C PRO A 20 32.17 -9.31 -12.57
N ALA A 21 31.01 -8.89 -12.04
CA ALA A 21 29.73 -9.16 -12.65
C ALA A 21 29.70 -8.48 -14.04
N GLY A 22 29.60 -9.28 -15.10
CA GLY A 22 29.30 -8.76 -16.43
C GLY A 22 27.92 -8.10 -16.43
N PRO A 23 27.64 -7.18 -17.38
CA PRO A 23 26.37 -6.49 -17.43
C PRO A 23 25.23 -7.51 -17.56
N ALA A 24 24.36 -7.54 -16.55
CA ALA A 24 23.16 -8.35 -16.57
C ALA A 24 22.33 -7.93 -17.80
N ARG A 25 22.21 -8.83 -18.77
CA ARG A 25 21.24 -8.67 -19.86
C ARG A 25 19.86 -8.67 -19.22
N GLN A 26 19.29 -7.47 -19.00
CA GLN A 26 17.88 -7.31 -18.68
C GLN A 26 17.10 -7.97 -19.82
N ALA A 27 16.56 -9.17 -19.59
CA ALA A 27 15.54 -9.71 -20.46
C ALA A 27 14.35 -8.76 -20.34
N ALA A 28 14.13 -7.93 -21.36
CA ALA A 28 12.96 -7.08 -21.44
C ALA A 28 11.74 -8.00 -21.35
N VAL A 29 11.04 -7.95 -20.21
CA VAL A 29 9.74 -8.61 -20.06
C VAL A 29 8.85 -7.99 -21.12
N ARG A 30 8.55 -8.76 -22.18
CA ARG A 30 7.57 -8.36 -23.18
C ARG A 30 6.22 -8.32 -22.49
N TRP A 31 5.84 -7.13 -22.02
CA TRP A 31 4.48 -6.81 -21.65
C TRP A 31 3.62 -6.98 -22.90
N LEU A 32 3.03 -8.16 -23.06
CA LEU A 32 1.80 -8.23 -23.82
C LEU A 32 0.84 -7.30 -23.07
N PRO A 33 0.30 -6.25 -23.70
CA PRO A 33 -0.70 -5.44 -23.04
C PRO A 33 -1.78 -6.41 -22.59
N ILE A 34 -1.93 -6.58 -21.29
CA ILE A 34 -3.16 -7.14 -20.74
C ILE A 34 -4.18 -6.08 -21.13
N ARG A 35 -4.77 -6.22 -22.31
CA ARG A 35 -5.98 -5.51 -22.69
C ARG A 35 -7.05 -6.10 -21.80
N ALA A 36 -7.05 -5.71 -20.53
CA ALA A 36 -8.31 -5.59 -19.83
C ALA A 36 -9.09 -4.61 -20.70
N THR A 37 -10.02 -5.13 -21.50
CA THR A 37 -11.05 -4.28 -22.09
C THR A 37 -11.58 -3.45 -20.93
N PRO A 38 -11.40 -2.10 -20.93
CA PRO A 38 -12.05 -1.28 -19.94
C PRO A 38 -13.52 -1.70 -19.99
N GLN A 39 -14.07 -2.24 -18.91
CA GLN A 39 -15.50 -2.39 -18.87
C GLN A 39 -16.03 -0.97 -19.03
N GLU A 40 -16.66 -0.69 -20.16
CA GLU A 40 -17.28 0.61 -20.40
C GLU A 40 -18.43 0.74 -19.41
N LEU A 41 -18.13 1.30 -18.23
CA LEU A 41 -19.15 1.63 -17.25
C LEU A 41 -20.12 2.60 -17.89
N ARG A 42 -21.42 2.29 -17.77
CA ARG A 42 -22.48 3.19 -18.20
C ARG A 42 -22.38 4.51 -17.42
N GLY A 43 -22.88 5.61 -17.99
CA GLY A 43 -22.69 6.96 -17.42
C GLY A 43 -23.25 7.15 -16.00
N ASP A 44 -24.21 6.32 -15.59
CA ASP A 44 -24.79 6.24 -14.24
C ASP A 44 -23.97 5.42 -13.24
N GLU A 45 -23.11 4.52 -13.73
CA GLU A 45 -22.20 3.68 -12.96
C GLU A 45 -20.86 4.35 -12.66
N ARG A 46 -20.48 5.38 -13.44
CA ARG A 46 -19.28 6.17 -13.19
C ARG A 46 -19.38 6.98 -11.90
N LEU A 47 -18.31 6.96 -11.10
CA LEU A 47 -18.24 7.77 -9.89
C LEU A 47 -18.13 9.26 -10.25
N ARG A 48 -19.00 10.08 -9.62
CA ARG A 48 -19.00 11.52 -9.83
C ARG A 48 -18.12 12.22 -8.79
N PRO A 49 -17.15 13.04 -9.21
CA PRO A 49 -16.34 13.80 -8.28
C PRO A 49 -17.16 14.79 -7.45
N ARG A 50 -16.77 15.01 -6.19
CA ARG A 50 -17.33 16.06 -5.34
C ARG A 50 -16.70 17.40 -5.69
N GLY A 51 -17.54 18.36 -6.08
CA GLY A 51 -17.11 19.76 -6.25
C GLY A 51 -16.71 20.41 -4.92
N TRP A 52 -16.20 21.64 -4.99
CA TRP A 52 -15.67 22.40 -3.84
C TRP A 52 -16.61 22.37 -2.62
N LEU A 53 -17.87 22.80 -2.79
CA LEU A 53 -18.85 22.86 -1.69
C LEU A 53 -19.04 21.51 -0.99
N ARG A 54 -19.21 20.43 -1.76
CA ARG A 54 -19.43 19.07 -1.20
C ARG A 54 -18.17 18.50 -0.55
N HIS A 55 -16.99 18.83 -1.08
CA HIS A 55 -15.72 18.38 -0.50
C HIS A 55 -15.50 19.04 0.87
N TYR A 56 -15.50 20.37 0.95
CA TYR A 56 -15.26 21.07 2.21
C TYR A 56 -16.39 20.88 3.21
N GLY A 57 -17.65 20.80 2.76
CA GLY A 57 -18.76 20.41 3.64
C GLY A 57 -18.57 19.01 4.23
N GLY A 58 -17.99 18.06 3.48
CA GLY A 58 -17.65 16.73 3.99
C GLY A 58 -16.54 16.73 5.04
N LEU A 59 -15.61 17.69 4.99
CA LEU A 59 -14.55 17.84 5.99
C LEU A 59 -15.06 18.34 7.35
N LEU A 60 -16.30 18.85 7.41
CA LEU A 60 -16.98 19.22 8.66
C LEU A 60 -17.67 18.02 9.34
N SER A 61 -17.61 16.83 8.73
CA SER A 61 -18.24 15.63 9.29
C SER A 61 -17.49 15.09 10.51
N GLY A 62 -18.19 14.32 11.34
CA GLY A 62 -17.58 13.62 12.47
C GLY A 62 -16.51 12.59 12.06
N ASP A 63 -16.61 12.05 10.85
CA ASP A 63 -15.59 11.14 10.29
C ASP A 63 -14.26 11.88 10.08
N ALA A 64 -14.32 13.06 9.45
CA ALA A 64 -13.14 13.90 9.25
C ALA A 64 -12.54 14.42 10.56
N ALA A 65 -13.38 14.81 11.52
CA ALA A 65 -12.94 15.21 12.85
C ALA A 65 -12.23 14.07 13.58
N ALA A 66 -12.73 12.83 13.48
CA ALA A 66 -12.10 11.66 14.09
C ALA A 66 -10.72 11.37 13.48
N GLY A 67 -10.59 11.40 12.14
CA GLY A 67 -9.29 11.20 11.49
C GLY A 67 -8.27 12.27 11.83
N MET A 68 -8.69 13.53 11.91
CA MET A 68 -7.84 14.62 12.40
C MET A 68 -7.45 14.42 13.87
N GLY A 69 -8.38 13.95 14.71
CA GLY A 69 -8.12 13.60 16.10
C GLY A 69 -6.98 12.59 16.22
N VAL A 70 -7.01 11.50 15.45
CA VAL A 70 -5.92 10.51 15.40
C VAL A 70 -4.60 11.12 14.95
N ALA A 71 -4.61 11.99 13.93
CA ALA A 71 -3.38 12.63 13.42
C ALA A 71 -2.67 13.55 14.43
N PHE A 72 -3.41 14.09 15.39
CA PHE A 72 -2.90 15.01 16.41
C PHE A 72 -2.90 14.42 17.82
N GLU A 73 -3.30 13.14 17.99
CA GLU A 73 -3.44 12.46 19.28
C GLU A 73 -2.14 12.48 20.11
N ARG A 74 -0.98 12.31 19.47
CA ARG A 74 0.34 12.51 20.08
C ARG A 74 1.23 13.36 19.18
N ASP A 75 2.19 14.06 19.78
CA ASP A 75 3.15 14.90 19.07
C ASP A 75 2.51 15.97 18.17
N GLY A 76 1.31 16.46 18.51
CA GLY A 76 0.58 17.47 17.73
C GLY A 76 1.38 18.75 17.50
N ALA A 77 2.16 19.20 18.48
CA ALA A 77 3.07 20.34 18.31
C ALA A 77 4.18 20.08 17.27
N ARG A 78 4.69 18.84 17.19
CA ARG A 78 5.67 18.45 16.16
C ARG A 78 5.03 18.37 14.79
N ARG A 79 3.80 17.86 14.68
CA ARG A 79 2.98 17.91 13.45
C ARG A 79 2.81 19.35 12.96
N ALA A 80 2.41 20.26 13.84
CA ALA A 80 2.24 21.67 13.52
C ALA A 80 3.55 22.33 13.04
N ARG A 81 4.67 22.08 13.73
CA ARG A 81 5.99 22.57 13.31
C ARG A 81 6.40 22.05 11.93
N GLN A 82 6.15 20.77 11.65
CA GLN A 82 6.45 20.18 10.35
C GLN A 82 5.62 20.83 9.23
N VAL A 83 4.31 21.03 9.46
CA VAL A 83 3.44 21.72 8.50
C VAL A 83 3.90 23.14 8.24
N ALA A 84 4.24 23.88 9.30
CA ALA A 84 4.79 25.23 9.20
C ALA A 84 6.13 25.25 8.43
N ALA A 85 7.02 24.28 8.68
CA ALA A 85 8.29 24.17 7.96
C ALA A 85 8.09 23.96 6.46
N VAL A 86 7.15 23.08 6.06
CA VAL A 86 6.81 22.87 4.64
C VAL A 86 6.23 24.14 4.01
N ALA A 87 5.38 24.88 4.73
CA ALA A 87 4.81 26.13 4.23
C ALA A 87 5.87 27.23 4.06
N LEU A 88 6.75 27.40 5.04
CA LEU A 88 7.87 28.34 5.01
C LEU A 88 8.85 28.01 3.88
N ASP A 89 9.19 26.73 3.72
CA ASP A 89 10.04 26.27 2.64
C ASP A 89 9.44 26.58 1.27
N ARG A 90 8.15 26.28 1.06
CA ARG A 90 7.44 26.64 -0.18
C ARG A 90 7.44 28.15 -0.45
N ALA A 91 7.22 28.97 0.58
CA ALA A 91 7.26 30.42 0.45
C ALA A 91 8.66 30.92 0.04
N ARG A 92 9.70 30.41 0.70
CA ARG A 92 11.10 30.71 0.37
C ARG A 92 11.43 30.33 -1.08
N GLN A 93 11.06 29.12 -1.51
CA GLN A 93 11.32 28.67 -2.88
C GLN A 93 10.53 29.42 -3.96
N ARG A 94 9.38 30.02 -3.61
CA ARG A 94 8.68 30.93 -4.52
C ARG A 94 9.41 32.27 -4.65
N ALA A 95 10.00 32.75 -3.56
CA ALA A 95 10.72 34.02 -3.55
C ALA A 95 12.10 33.95 -4.23
N THR A 96 12.89 32.91 -3.96
CA THR A 96 14.30 32.85 -4.39
C THR A 96 14.67 31.68 -5.29
N ASN A 97 13.78 30.68 -5.43
CA ASN A 97 13.98 29.50 -6.29
C ASN A 97 15.39 28.86 -6.18
N THR A 98 15.75 28.36 -5.00
CA THR A 98 17.12 27.86 -4.73
C THR A 98 17.33 26.38 -5.09
N ARG A 99 16.29 25.68 -5.54
CA ARG A 99 16.36 24.26 -5.94
C ARG A 99 15.77 24.07 -7.33
N PRO A 100 16.30 23.10 -8.12
CA PRO A 100 15.67 22.69 -9.38
C PRO A 100 14.19 22.37 -9.20
N ARG A 101 13.40 22.59 -10.25
CA ARG A 101 11.98 22.24 -10.27
C ARG A 101 11.80 20.80 -10.71
N MET A 102 10.72 20.20 -10.23
CA MET A 102 10.23 18.88 -10.62
C MET A 102 8.71 18.91 -10.72
N ARG A 103 8.14 17.93 -11.41
CA ARG A 103 6.69 17.72 -11.45
C ARG A 103 6.24 16.79 -10.32
N ALA A 104 5.16 17.18 -9.65
CA ALA A 104 4.42 16.34 -8.71
C ALA A 104 2.93 16.44 -8.99
N LEU A 105 2.23 15.29 -9.04
CA LEU A 105 0.82 15.24 -9.36
C LEU A 105 0.00 15.68 -8.15
N GLN A 106 -0.88 16.67 -8.35
CA GLN A 106 -1.78 17.17 -7.34
C GLN A 106 -3.24 16.84 -7.68
N ALA A 107 -3.97 16.33 -6.70
CA ALA A 107 -5.42 16.25 -6.74
C ALA A 107 -6.05 17.50 -6.13
N ALA A 108 -7.13 17.97 -6.73
CA ALA A 108 -7.95 19.08 -6.26
C ALA A 108 -9.45 18.76 -6.38
N PRO A 109 -10.34 19.47 -5.65
CA PRO A 109 -11.78 19.20 -5.67
C PRO A 109 -12.35 19.15 -7.09
N GLY A 110 -13.42 18.38 -7.29
CA GLY A 110 -14.01 18.15 -8.61
C GLY A 110 -13.28 17.10 -9.45
N GLY A 111 -12.41 16.28 -8.85
CA GLY A 111 -11.71 15.21 -9.58
C GLY A 111 -10.62 15.74 -10.50
N ARG A 112 -10.05 16.91 -10.18
CA ARG A 112 -9.02 17.55 -11.00
C ARG A 112 -7.66 16.98 -10.60
N LEU A 113 -6.97 16.39 -11.57
CA LEU A 113 -5.59 15.93 -11.45
C LEU A 113 -4.72 16.82 -12.32
N ARG A 114 -3.70 17.44 -11.74
CA ARG A 114 -2.82 18.36 -12.46
C ARG A 114 -1.38 18.17 -12.03
N TRP A 115 -0.47 18.21 -13.01
CA TRP A 115 0.94 18.42 -12.73
C TRP A 115 1.13 19.79 -12.08
N GLN A 116 1.96 19.83 -11.04
CA GLN A 116 2.41 21.04 -10.40
C GLN A 116 3.93 21.06 -10.45
N GLU A 117 4.49 22.18 -10.89
CA GLU A 117 5.92 22.43 -10.76
C GLU A 117 6.24 22.82 -9.32
N VAL A 118 6.98 21.96 -8.64
CA VAL A 118 7.40 22.12 -7.25
C VAL A 118 8.93 22.04 -7.18
N PRO A 119 9.55 22.63 -6.14
CA PRO A 119 10.97 22.41 -5.90
C PRO A 119 11.24 20.92 -5.67
N THR A 120 12.37 20.42 -6.19
CA THR A 120 12.93 19.11 -5.83
C THR A 120 13.14 19.01 -4.31
N PRO A 121 13.14 17.79 -3.72
CA PRO A 121 13.51 17.62 -2.32
C PRO A 121 14.84 18.32 -1.99
N PRO A 122 15.02 18.85 -0.77
CA PRO A 122 16.35 19.31 -0.36
C PRO A 122 17.33 18.13 -0.38
N PRO A 123 18.65 18.39 -0.43
CA PRO A 123 19.65 17.34 -0.23
C PRO A 123 19.32 16.50 1.00
N PRO A 124 19.56 15.18 0.96
CA PRO A 124 19.21 14.33 2.07
C PRO A 124 19.94 14.79 3.33
N GLY A 125 19.20 14.92 4.44
CA GLY A 125 19.83 15.03 5.75
C GLY A 125 20.63 13.76 6.07
N PRO A 126 21.40 13.76 7.17
CA PRO A 126 22.35 12.68 7.44
C PRO A 126 21.79 11.25 7.44
N ASP A 127 20.53 11.07 7.87
CA ASP A 127 19.84 9.76 7.90
C ASP A 127 18.83 9.59 6.74
N GLY A 128 18.82 10.50 5.77
CA GLY A 128 17.80 10.54 4.71
C GLY A 128 18.32 10.06 3.36
N ALA A 129 17.40 9.90 2.43
CA ALA A 129 17.69 9.67 1.02
C ALA A 129 16.78 10.52 0.14
N VAL A 130 17.20 10.75 -1.10
CA VAL A 130 16.34 11.24 -2.19
C VAL A 130 16.25 10.12 -3.22
N VAL A 131 15.03 9.80 -3.64
CA VAL A 131 14.76 8.71 -4.57
C VAL A 131 13.95 9.20 -5.77
N ARG A 132 14.11 8.53 -6.91
CA ARG A 132 13.33 8.73 -8.14
C ARG A 132 12.39 7.54 -8.34
N PRO A 133 11.06 7.72 -8.25
CA PRO A 133 10.14 6.63 -8.54
C PRO A 133 10.35 6.06 -9.95
N LEU A 134 10.49 4.75 -10.05
CA LEU A 134 10.57 4.00 -11.31
C LEU A 134 9.18 3.50 -11.71
N ALA A 135 8.43 3.00 -10.72
CA ALA A 135 7.06 2.54 -10.88
C ALA A 135 6.24 2.94 -9.65
N SER A 136 5.14 3.67 -9.87
CA SER A 136 4.23 4.14 -8.82
C SER A 136 2.83 3.61 -9.06
N ALA A 137 2.28 2.88 -8.10
CA ALA A 137 0.98 2.24 -8.21
C ALA A 137 -0.14 3.03 -7.50
N THR A 138 -1.38 2.85 -7.94
CA THR A 138 -2.56 3.42 -7.29
C THR A 138 -2.97 2.61 -6.08
N CYS A 139 -3.13 3.25 -4.91
CA CYS A 139 -3.84 2.63 -3.78
C CYS A 139 -5.36 2.64 -4.02
N ASP A 140 -6.08 1.72 -3.41
CA ASP A 140 -7.55 1.69 -3.50
C ASP A 140 -8.20 2.96 -2.93
N LEU A 141 -7.56 3.56 -1.91
CA LEU A 141 -7.98 4.80 -1.27
C LEU A 141 -7.78 6.04 -2.17
N ASP A 142 -6.85 6.01 -3.12
CA ASP A 142 -6.56 7.16 -3.99
C ASP A 142 -7.80 7.61 -4.78
N CYS A 143 -8.69 6.67 -5.13
CA CYS A 143 -9.95 6.97 -5.79
C CYS A 143 -10.86 7.87 -4.92
N ALA A 144 -11.04 7.52 -3.65
CA ALA A 144 -11.81 8.33 -2.72
C ALA A 144 -11.16 9.70 -2.46
N ILE A 145 -9.82 9.77 -2.41
CA ILE A 145 -9.08 11.03 -2.29
C ILE A 145 -9.30 11.91 -3.51
N ALA A 146 -8.98 11.40 -4.70
CA ALA A 146 -9.04 12.15 -5.96
C ALA A 146 -10.45 12.65 -6.27
N LEU A 147 -11.48 11.87 -5.94
CA LEU A 147 -12.88 12.26 -6.14
C LEU A 147 -13.43 13.17 -5.03
N GLY A 148 -12.61 13.53 -4.04
CA GLY A 148 -13.00 14.40 -2.92
C GLY A 148 -13.98 13.75 -1.95
N ALA A 149 -14.08 12.42 -1.97
CA ALA A 149 -15.01 11.60 -1.19
C ALA A 149 -14.38 11.00 0.08
N SER A 150 -13.19 11.46 0.46
CA SER A 150 -12.48 11.06 1.68
C SER A 150 -12.39 12.21 2.70
N GLN A 151 -11.79 11.92 3.85
CA GLN A 151 -11.51 12.87 4.93
C GLN A 151 -10.23 13.69 4.73
N PHE A 152 -9.49 13.50 3.63
CA PHE A 152 -8.23 14.21 3.37
C PHE A 152 -8.50 15.55 2.69
N PRO A 153 -8.07 16.69 3.28
CA PRO A 153 -8.26 17.99 2.66
C PRO A 153 -7.50 18.10 1.34
N LEU A 154 -8.21 18.46 0.27
CA LEU A 154 -7.63 18.82 -1.02
C LEU A 154 -7.36 20.33 -1.06
N PRO A 155 -6.37 20.81 -1.86
CA PRO A 155 -5.49 20.02 -2.73
C PRO A 155 -4.34 19.30 -2.01
N LEU A 156 -3.90 18.17 -2.55
CA LEU A 156 -2.74 17.41 -2.04
C LEU A 156 -1.97 16.66 -3.14
N HIS A 157 -0.70 16.35 -2.90
CA HIS A 157 0.12 15.52 -3.79
C HIS A 157 -0.22 14.04 -3.60
N LEU A 158 -0.55 13.34 -4.68
CA LEU A 158 -1.04 11.96 -4.65
C LEU A 158 0.07 10.90 -4.77
N GLY A 159 -0.29 9.67 -4.40
CA GLY A 159 0.51 8.47 -4.57
C GLY A 159 1.35 8.15 -3.33
N HIS A 160 1.44 6.86 -3.02
CA HIS A 160 2.23 6.37 -1.89
C HIS A 160 2.66 4.89 -2.04
N GLU A 161 2.40 4.28 -3.19
CA GLU A 161 2.94 2.98 -3.57
C GLU A 161 4.03 3.18 -4.62
N CYS A 162 5.30 2.94 -4.32
CA CYS A 162 6.32 2.94 -5.37
C CYS A 162 7.53 2.06 -5.12
N VAL A 163 8.12 1.64 -6.25
CA VAL A 163 9.52 1.24 -6.37
C VAL A 163 10.29 2.42 -6.95
N ALA A 164 11.46 2.70 -6.40
CA ALA A 164 12.27 3.85 -6.76
C ALA A 164 13.75 3.48 -6.91
N GLU A 165 14.50 4.33 -7.60
CA GLU A 165 15.96 4.33 -7.63
C GLU A 165 16.48 5.37 -6.64
N VAL A 166 17.48 5.02 -5.85
CA VAL A 166 18.13 5.96 -4.93
C VAL A 166 19.01 6.93 -5.72
N LEU A 167 18.75 8.23 -5.60
CA LEU A 167 19.58 9.27 -6.24
C LEU A 167 20.73 9.69 -5.34
N ALA A 168 20.43 9.94 -4.06
CA ALA A 168 21.41 10.40 -3.08
C ALA A 168 21.04 9.90 -1.68
N VAL A 169 22.05 9.74 -0.82
CA VAL A 169 21.91 9.33 0.58
C VAL A 169 22.67 10.28 1.49
N GLY A 170 22.23 10.38 2.75
CA GLY A 170 22.94 11.10 3.80
C GLY A 170 24.16 10.33 4.31
N GLU A 171 25.05 11.05 5.00
CA GLU A 171 26.34 10.53 5.48
C GLU A 171 26.25 9.34 6.46
N ARG A 172 25.09 9.16 7.14
CA ARG A 172 24.87 8.08 8.11
C ARG A 172 24.07 6.91 7.54
N VAL A 173 23.67 6.97 6.27
CA VAL A 173 22.97 5.89 5.58
C VAL A 173 23.97 4.83 5.16
N SER A 174 23.68 3.57 5.46
CA SER A 174 24.61 2.46 5.25
C SER A 174 23.99 1.24 4.57
N SER A 175 22.66 1.14 4.54
CA SER A 175 21.94 -0.02 3.99
C SER A 175 21.68 0.05 2.49
N VAL A 176 21.77 1.25 1.90
CA VAL A 176 21.54 1.52 0.47
C VAL A 176 22.50 2.60 -0.03
N ALA A 177 22.76 2.60 -1.34
CA ALA A 177 23.59 3.57 -2.04
C ALA A 177 22.88 4.16 -3.26
N SER A 178 23.45 5.22 -3.83
CA SER A 178 22.97 5.77 -5.11
C SER A 178 23.00 4.69 -6.20
N GLY A 179 21.93 4.62 -7.00
CA GLY A 179 21.70 3.61 -8.03
C GLY A 179 20.92 2.37 -7.55
N ASP A 180 20.78 2.16 -6.23
CA ASP A 180 20.02 1.02 -5.71
C ASP A 180 18.53 1.16 -6.03
N ARG A 181 17.90 0.04 -6.38
CA ARG A 181 16.44 -0.05 -6.56
C ARG A 181 15.81 -0.49 -5.25
N VAL A 182 14.78 0.23 -4.80
CA VAL A 182 14.19 0.08 -3.47
C VAL A 182 12.68 0.16 -3.52
N VAL A 183 12.01 -0.59 -2.67
CA VAL A 183 10.60 -0.37 -2.33
C VAL A 183 10.53 0.72 -1.26
N VAL A 184 9.69 1.73 -1.48
CA VAL A 184 9.47 2.82 -0.52
C VAL A 184 8.18 2.55 0.25
N PRO A 185 8.22 2.12 1.52
CA PRO A 185 7.00 1.91 2.31
C PRO A 185 6.25 3.23 2.50
N PHE A 186 4.91 3.19 2.45
CA PHE A 186 4.12 4.42 2.55
C PHE A 186 4.16 5.09 3.94
N GLN A 187 4.37 4.30 5.00
CA GLN A 187 4.36 4.76 6.39
C GLN A 187 5.76 5.18 6.85
N ILE A 188 5.89 6.43 7.28
CA ILE A 188 7.14 6.97 7.82
C ILE A 188 7.43 6.31 9.18
N ASN A 189 8.63 5.77 9.33
CA ASN A 189 9.06 5.15 10.58
C ASN A 189 10.54 5.42 10.87
N CYS A 190 10.94 5.40 12.15
CA CYS A 190 12.29 5.81 12.57
C CYS A 190 13.26 4.63 12.81
N GLY A 191 12.79 3.39 12.70
CA GLY A 191 13.58 2.17 12.95
C GLY A 191 13.99 1.91 14.41
N ARG A 192 14.01 2.92 15.28
CA ARG A 192 14.64 2.81 16.62
C ARG A 192 13.69 2.86 17.83
N CYS A 193 12.44 3.26 17.64
CA CYS A 193 11.49 3.30 18.76
C CYS A 193 10.95 1.90 19.12
N PRO A 194 10.40 1.68 20.32
CA PRO A 194 9.90 0.36 20.73
C PRO A 194 8.87 -0.26 19.77
N ALA A 195 8.04 0.57 19.13
CA ALA A 195 7.11 0.09 18.11
C ALA A 195 7.84 -0.41 16.86
N CYS A 196 8.85 0.32 16.36
CA CYS A 196 9.63 -0.09 15.20
C CYS A 196 10.44 -1.37 15.48
N LEU A 197 11.10 -1.44 16.63
CA LEU A 197 11.90 -2.60 17.03
C LEU A 197 11.06 -3.88 17.17
N ALA A 198 9.77 -3.74 17.47
CA ALA A 198 8.82 -4.84 17.52
C ALA A 198 8.03 -5.06 16.21
N GLY A 199 8.50 -4.51 15.08
CA GLY A 199 7.88 -4.67 13.77
C GLY A 199 6.58 -3.88 13.54
N ARG A 200 6.14 -3.07 14.52
CA ARG A 200 4.93 -2.24 14.44
C ARG A 200 5.22 -0.88 13.79
N THR A 201 5.85 -0.90 12.61
CA THR A 201 6.40 0.28 11.93
C THR A 201 5.35 1.35 11.61
N GLY A 202 4.12 0.95 11.27
CA GLY A 202 3.00 1.87 11.01
C GLY A 202 2.52 2.65 12.24
N ASN A 203 2.95 2.26 13.44
CA ASN A 203 2.67 2.92 14.72
C ASN A 203 3.92 3.54 15.35
N CYS A 204 4.95 3.82 14.54
CA CYS A 204 6.20 4.47 14.95
C CYS A 204 5.95 5.66 15.90
N THR A 205 6.54 5.63 17.08
CA THR A 205 6.47 6.73 18.07
C THR A 205 7.57 7.77 17.87
N GLY A 206 8.50 7.55 16.95
CA GLY A 206 9.53 8.51 16.57
C GLY A 206 9.07 9.59 15.58
N VAL A 207 7.82 9.53 15.12
CA VAL A 207 7.13 10.54 14.30
C VAL A 207 5.68 10.66 14.78
N PRO A 208 4.98 11.79 14.52
CA PRO A 208 3.58 11.88 14.93
C PRO A 208 2.72 10.82 14.20
N PRO A 209 1.52 10.49 14.73
CA PRO A 209 0.66 9.46 14.17
C PRO A 209 0.39 9.65 12.70
N VAL A 210 0.05 8.54 12.03
CA VAL A 210 -0.37 8.53 10.62
C VAL A 210 0.57 9.32 9.69
N SER A 211 1.87 9.38 10.02
CA SER A 211 2.90 9.93 9.14
C SER A 211 3.05 9.06 7.90
N MET A 212 2.65 9.57 6.73
CA MET A 212 2.72 8.81 5.49
C MET A 212 2.71 9.71 4.25
N TYR A 213 3.22 9.16 3.15
CA TYR A 213 3.14 9.79 1.83
C TYR A 213 1.71 9.83 1.31
N GLY A 214 1.41 10.76 0.40
CA GLY A 214 0.14 10.81 -0.34
C GLY A 214 -1.08 11.27 0.47
N MET A 215 -0.96 11.56 1.77
CA MET A 215 -2.09 11.84 2.66
C MET A 215 -2.19 13.30 3.15
N GLY A 216 -1.56 14.23 2.43
CA GLY A 216 -1.71 15.68 2.66
C GLY A 216 -1.44 16.11 4.10
N LEU A 217 -2.25 17.02 4.63
CA LEU A 217 -2.11 17.58 5.98
C LEU A 217 -2.20 16.50 7.07
N VAL A 218 -3.16 15.59 6.95
CA VAL A 218 -3.37 14.46 7.89
C VAL A 218 -2.10 13.60 7.95
N GLY A 219 -1.53 13.29 6.78
CA GLY A 219 -0.28 12.53 6.63
C GLY A 219 0.97 13.26 7.08
N GLY A 220 0.94 14.59 7.25
CA GLY A 220 2.09 15.41 7.63
C GLY A 220 2.83 16.08 6.47
N LEU A 221 2.25 16.11 5.26
CA LEU A 221 2.81 16.78 4.09
C LEU A 221 4.17 16.23 3.61
N TRP A 222 4.35 14.90 3.62
CA TRP A 222 5.57 14.23 3.13
C TRP A 222 5.72 14.18 1.60
N GLY A 223 4.79 14.79 0.84
CA GLY A 223 4.72 14.65 -0.61
C GLY A 223 3.94 13.41 -1.04
N GLY A 224 4.00 13.08 -2.34
CA GLY A 224 3.34 11.91 -2.93
C GLY A 224 4.21 11.27 -4.00
N ALA A 225 4.05 9.97 -4.20
CA ALA A 225 4.87 9.13 -5.07
C ALA A 225 4.56 9.27 -6.58
N PHE A 226 3.49 10.00 -6.95
CA PHE A 226 3.30 10.44 -8.34
C PHE A 226 4.08 11.73 -8.58
N ALA A 227 5.40 11.64 -8.48
CA ALA A 227 6.33 12.75 -8.62
C ALA A 227 7.66 12.25 -9.21
N GLU A 228 8.46 13.17 -9.73
CA GLU A 228 9.77 12.82 -10.31
C GLU A 228 10.81 12.51 -9.23
N GLN A 229 10.69 13.07 -8.02
CA GLN A 229 11.54 12.73 -6.87
C GLN A 229 10.77 12.74 -5.56
N LEU A 230 11.26 11.97 -4.58
CA LEU A 230 10.70 11.86 -3.24
C LEU A 230 11.81 11.90 -2.18
N ALA A 231 11.57 12.62 -1.08
CA ALA A 231 12.44 12.59 0.08
C ALA A 231 12.07 11.41 0.99
N VAL A 232 13.05 10.60 1.38
CA VAL A 232 12.87 9.46 2.29
C VAL A 232 13.63 9.72 3.58
N PRO A 233 12.94 10.05 4.70
CA PRO A 233 13.60 10.16 5.98
C PRO A 233 13.94 8.76 6.52
N TYR A 234 14.95 8.66 7.38
CA TYR A 234 15.33 7.40 8.03
C TYR A 234 15.58 6.27 7.00
N ALA A 235 16.40 6.54 5.99
CA ALA A 235 16.59 5.66 4.83
C ALA A 235 16.90 4.21 5.22
N ASP A 236 17.78 3.99 6.20
CA ASP A 236 18.11 2.65 6.70
C ASP A 236 16.92 1.91 7.35
N ALA A 237 16.00 2.64 7.96
CA ALA A 237 14.78 2.07 8.53
C ALA A 237 13.68 1.86 7.49
N MET A 238 13.61 2.74 6.49
CA MET A 238 12.50 2.78 5.53
C MET A 238 12.76 1.97 4.29
N LEU A 239 13.89 2.16 3.61
CA LEU A 239 14.11 1.54 2.30
C LEU A 239 14.33 0.04 2.45
N VAL A 240 13.79 -0.71 1.48
CA VAL A 240 14.04 -2.14 1.31
C VAL A 240 14.55 -2.35 -0.10
N ALA A 241 15.74 -2.93 -0.24
CA ALA A 241 16.29 -3.26 -1.54
C ALA A 241 15.32 -4.17 -2.32
N LEU A 242 15.11 -3.83 -3.59
CA LEU A 242 14.39 -4.67 -4.53
C LEU A 242 15.31 -5.82 -4.96
N PRO A 243 14.93 -7.10 -4.78
CA PRO A 243 15.74 -8.22 -5.21
C PRO A 243 16.02 -8.18 -6.72
N ASP A 244 17.20 -8.63 -7.12
CA ASP A 244 17.58 -8.75 -8.52
C ASP A 244 16.55 -9.58 -9.30
N GLY A 245 16.18 -9.10 -10.49
CA GLY A 245 15.22 -9.78 -11.37
C GLY A 245 13.74 -9.54 -11.03
N VAL A 246 13.40 -8.90 -9.90
CA VAL A 246 12.02 -8.49 -9.62
C VAL A 246 11.70 -7.21 -10.42
N ASP A 247 10.65 -7.27 -11.24
CA ASP A 247 10.18 -6.13 -12.04
C ASP A 247 9.58 -5.04 -11.12
N PRO A 248 10.07 -3.78 -11.18
CA PRO A 248 9.53 -2.64 -10.44
C PRO A 248 8.01 -2.46 -10.57
N VAL A 249 7.44 -2.71 -11.74
CA VAL A 249 5.99 -2.57 -11.99
C VAL A 249 5.19 -3.56 -11.15
N LEU A 250 5.69 -4.79 -11.01
CA LEU A 250 5.03 -5.84 -10.21
C LEU A 250 5.21 -5.60 -8.71
N ALA A 251 6.35 -5.03 -8.33
CA ALA A 251 6.65 -4.72 -6.94
C ALA A 251 6.08 -3.38 -6.46
N ALA A 252 5.57 -2.50 -7.33
CA ALA A 252 5.11 -1.16 -6.94
C ALA A 252 4.06 -1.19 -5.81
N SER A 253 3.08 -2.11 -5.88
CA SER A 253 2.06 -2.27 -4.84
C SER A 253 2.52 -3.02 -3.59
N VAL A 254 3.77 -3.51 -3.53
CA VAL A 254 4.36 -4.09 -2.31
C VAL A 254 4.54 -3.02 -1.23
N ALA A 255 4.68 -1.76 -1.61
CA ALA A 255 4.77 -0.64 -0.67
C ALA A 255 3.53 -0.46 0.22
N ASP A 256 2.34 -0.95 -0.19
CA ASP A 256 1.09 -0.87 0.58
C ASP A 256 0.16 -2.07 0.31
N ASN A 257 -0.66 -2.03 -0.76
CA ASN A 257 -1.79 -2.95 -0.95
C ASN A 257 -1.44 -4.45 -0.88
N ILE A 258 -0.30 -4.90 -1.43
CA ILE A 258 0.08 -6.32 -1.34
C ILE A 258 0.48 -6.69 0.09
N CYS A 259 1.14 -5.79 0.82
CA CYS A 259 1.41 -5.98 2.25
C CYS A 259 0.14 -5.94 3.10
N ASP A 260 -0.84 -5.09 2.76
CA ASP A 260 -2.14 -5.07 3.45
C ASP A 260 -2.93 -6.35 3.18
N ALA A 261 -2.93 -6.84 1.94
CA ALA A 261 -3.48 -8.15 1.58
C ALA A 261 -2.79 -9.28 2.34
N TYR A 262 -1.44 -9.27 2.37
CA TYR A 262 -0.63 -10.30 3.01
C TYR A 262 -0.98 -10.49 4.48
N ARG A 263 -1.09 -9.41 5.25
CA ARG A 263 -1.35 -9.51 6.70
C ARG A 263 -2.73 -10.10 7.04
N HIS A 264 -3.68 -10.08 6.11
CA HIS A 264 -5.02 -10.63 6.32
C HIS A 264 -5.06 -12.15 6.20
N VAL A 265 -4.10 -12.73 5.48
CA VAL A 265 -4.15 -14.15 5.10
C VAL A 265 -2.94 -14.92 5.59
N ALA A 266 -1.72 -14.42 5.38
CA ALA A 266 -0.49 -15.17 5.60
C ALA A 266 -0.33 -15.68 7.06
N PRO A 267 -0.70 -14.90 8.11
CA PRO A 267 -0.62 -15.41 9.49
C PRO A 267 -1.69 -16.45 9.85
N HIS A 268 -2.76 -16.57 9.05
CA HIS A 268 -3.97 -17.31 9.42
C HIS A 268 -4.17 -18.59 8.60
N VAL A 269 -3.89 -18.54 7.29
CA VAL A 269 -4.15 -19.65 6.36
C VAL A 269 -3.41 -20.95 6.72
N PRO A 270 -2.12 -20.95 7.11
CA PRO A 270 -1.44 -22.19 7.49
C PRO A 270 -2.11 -22.93 8.64
N ARG A 271 -2.51 -22.20 9.68
CA ARG A 271 -3.23 -22.76 10.83
C ARG A 271 -4.60 -23.28 10.40
N LEU A 272 -5.34 -22.46 9.65
CA LEU A 272 -6.66 -22.82 9.12
C LEU A 272 -6.61 -24.16 8.39
N LEU A 273 -5.68 -24.32 7.46
CA LEU A 273 -5.57 -25.54 6.64
C LEU A 273 -5.06 -26.75 7.43
N SER A 274 -4.31 -26.53 8.52
CA SER A 274 -3.90 -27.62 9.42
C SER A 274 -5.05 -28.16 10.27
N GLU A 275 -6.03 -27.31 10.61
CA GLU A 275 -7.23 -27.70 11.37
C GLU A 275 -8.31 -28.27 10.45
N ASN A 276 -8.47 -27.70 9.25
CA ASN A 276 -9.39 -28.16 8.22
C ASN A 276 -8.81 -27.84 6.82
N PRO A 277 -8.38 -28.85 6.04
CA PRO A 277 -7.87 -28.65 4.67
C PRO A 277 -8.86 -27.95 3.73
N ASP A 278 -10.16 -28.07 3.99
CA ASP A 278 -11.24 -27.44 3.23
C ASP A 278 -11.72 -26.12 3.88
N GLY A 279 -10.87 -25.50 4.71
CA GLY A 279 -11.17 -24.27 5.42
C GLY A 279 -11.40 -23.09 4.49
N ALA A 280 -12.64 -22.62 4.41
CA ALA A 280 -13.03 -21.49 3.56
C ALA A 280 -12.41 -20.14 3.99
N VAL A 281 -11.99 -19.35 3.01
CA VAL A 281 -11.60 -17.94 3.17
C VAL A 281 -12.63 -17.05 2.49
N LEU A 282 -13.31 -16.19 3.26
CA LEU A 282 -14.28 -15.24 2.73
C LEU A 282 -13.73 -13.82 2.72
N ILE A 283 -13.59 -13.22 1.54
CA ILE A 283 -13.19 -11.83 1.34
C ILE A 283 -14.45 -11.01 1.05
N LEU A 284 -14.83 -10.14 1.99
CA LEU A 284 -15.93 -9.20 1.83
C LEU A 284 -15.40 -7.85 1.33
N ALA A 285 -15.61 -7.59 0.05
CA ALA A 285 -15.28 -6.32 -0.61
C ALA A 285 -16.51 -5.40 -0.64
N ALA A 286 -16.84 -4.77 -1.78
CA ALA A 286 -17.93 -3.80 -1.80
C ALA A 286 -19.31 -4.47 -1.63
N THR A 287 -20.09 -4.09 -0.60
CA THR A 287 -21.46 -4.59 -0.44
C THR A 287 -22.49 -3.81 -1.27
N ARG A 288 -22.10 -2.64 -1.77
CA ARG A 288 -22.91 -1.72 -2.57
C ARG A 288 -22.19 -1.39 -3.87
N ARG A 289 -22.95 -1.17 -4.95
CA ARG A 289 -22.38 -0.83 -6.26
C ARG A 289 -21.58 0.47 -6.25
N ARG A 290 -22.06 1.50 -5.53
CA ARG A 290 -21.33 2.76 -5.36
C ARG A 290 -20.36 2.64 -4.19
N PHE A 291 -19.09 2.44 -4.52
CA PHE A 291 -18.01 2.31 -3.57
C PHE A 291 -16.79 3.09 -4.10
N PHE A 292 -16.21 3.95 -3.26
CA PHE A 292 -15.16 4.89 -3.67
C PHE A 292 -13.75 4.32 -3.58
N PHE A 293 -13.59 3.03 -3.24
CA PHE A 293 -12.30 2.36 -3.27
C PHE A 293 -12.18 1.48 -4.51
N SER A 294 -11.01 1.51 -5.14
CA SER A 294 -10.67 0.56 -6.19
C SER A 294 -10.59 -0.87 -5.61
N PRO A 295 -10.73 -1.91 -6.43
CA PRO A 295 -10.86 -3.31 -5.97
C PRO A 295 -9.54 -4.10 -5.94
N SER A 296 -8.35 -3.50 -5.83
CA SER A 296 -7.12 -4.32 -5.93
C SER A 296 -6.82 -5.13 -4.66
N LEU A 297 -7.13 -4.60 -3.48
CA LEU A 297 -6.92 -5.27 -2.19
C LEU A 297 -7.65 -6.63 -2.08
N PRO A 298 -8.96 -6.77 -2.40
CA PRO A 298 -9.62 -8.08 -2.34
C PRO A 298 -9.02 -9.08 -3.34
N LEU A 299 -8.57 -8.64 -4.53
CA LEU A 299 -7.97 -9.52 -5.52
C LEU A 299 -6.57 -9.99 -5.09
N TYR A 300 -5.72 -9.09 -4.59
CA TYR A 300 -4.43 -9.49 -4.01
C TYR A 300 -4.61 -10.41 -2.80
N THR A 301 -5.61 -10.15 -1.95
CA THR A 301 -5.90 -11.01 -0.79
C THR A 301 -6.21 -12.44 -1.24
N GLY A 302 -7.02 -12.59 -2.29
CA GLY A 302 -7.32 -13.90 -2.88
C GLY A 302 -6.08 -14.59 -3.45
N LEU A 303 -5.25 -13.87 -4.21
CA LEU A 303 -4.00 -14.43 -4.76
C LEU A 303 -3.03 -14.89 -3.67
N ILE A 304 -2.89 -14.13 -2.59
CA ILE A 304 -2.02 -14.53 -1.48
C ILE A 304 -2.62 -15.72 -0.74
N ALA A 305 -3.94 -15.77 -0.53
CA ALA A 305 -4.57 -16.96 0.06
C ALA A 305 -4.26 -18.23 -0.75
N ARG A 306 -4.36 -18.17 -2.09
CA ARG A 306 -3.96 -19.26 -2.99
C ARG A 306 -2.47 -19.59 -2.87
N ALA A 307 -1.60 -18.60 -2.77
CA ALA A 307 -0.15 -18.79 -2.60
C ALA A 307 0.24 -19.51 -1.29
N TYR A 308 -0.66 -19.48 -0.30
CA TYR A 308 -0.57 -20.21 0.96
C TYR A 308 -1.35 -21.53 0.98
N GLY A 309 -1.92 -21.94 -0.15
CA GLY A 309 -2.57 -23.24 -0.33
C GLY A 309 -4.08 -23.25 -0.08
N ALA A 310 -4.72 -22.12 0.25
CA ALA A 310 -6.16 -22.09 0.40
C ALA A 310 -6.82 -22.36 -0.96
N HIS A 311 -7.70 -23.35 -1.04
CA HIS A 311 -8.41 -23.68 -2.27
C HIS A 311 -9.80 -23.05 -2.33
N ASP A 312 -10.52 -23.06 -1.23
CA ASP A 312 -11.87 -22.49 -1.09
C ASP A 312 -11.79 -21.01 -0.70
N VAL A 313 -11.72 -20.13 -1.71
CA VAL A 313 -11.52 -18.68 -1.54
C VAL A 313 -12.65 -17.92 -2.23
N HIS A 314 -13.57 -17.39 -1.43
CA HIS A 314 -14.71 -16.62 -1.91
C HIS A 314 -14.44 -15.12 -1.89
N VAL A 315 -14.80 -14.42 -2.97
CA VAL A 315 -14.77 -12.94 -3.05
C VAL A 315 -16.18 -12.40 -3.25
N ALA A 316 -16.71 -11.71 -2.25
CA ALA A 316 -18.02 -11.09 -2.32
C ALA A 316 -17.92 -9.59 -2.68
N ASP A 317 -18.39 -9.21 -3.88
CA ASP A 317 -18.39 -7.83 -4.36
C ASP A 317 -19.64 -7.50 -5.18
N ALA A 318 -20.28 -6.36 -4.92
CA ALA A 318 -21.48 -5.90 -5.60
C ALA A 318 -21.21 -5.51 -7.08
N ARG A 319 -19.96 -5.18 -7.42
CA ARG A 319 -19.56 -4.73 -8.76
C ARG A 319 -19.32 -5.95 -9.65
N PRO A 320 -20.05 -6.08 -10.79
CA PRO A 320 -19.92 -7.24 -11.67
C PRO A 320 -18.51 -7.40 -12.25
N GLY A 321 -17.83 -6.30 -12.60
CA GLY A 321 -16.46 -6.34 -13.10
C GLY A 321 -15.44 -6.91 -12.13
N VAL A 322 -15.60 -6.62 -10.83
CA VAL A 322 -14.72 -7.18 -9.80
C VAL A 322 -14.93 -8.67 -9.66
N ARG A 323 -16.18 -9.13 -9.72
CA ARG A 323 -16.51 -10.56 -9.69
C ARG A 323 -15.98 -11.30 -10.91
N GLU A 324 -16.14 -10.73 -12.10
CA GLU A 324 -15.58 -11.30 -13.32
C GLU A 324 -14.05 -11.40 -13.23
N HIS A 325 -13.40 -10.35 -12.70
CA HIS A 325 -11.95 -10.36 -12.47
C HIS A 325 -11.54 -11.44 -11.47
N ALA A 326 -12.20 -11.52 -10.31
CA ALA A 326 -11.95 -12.56 -9.32
C ALA A 326 -12.10 -13.98 -9.92
N GLY A 327 -13.13 -14.21 -10.74
CA GLY A 327 -13.32 -15.48 -11.46
C GLY A 327 -12.17 -15.81 -12.42
N ARG A 328 -11.63 -14.82 -13.16
CA ARG A 328 -10.43 -15.02 -14.00
C ARG A 328 -9.17 -15.37 -13.19
N LEU A 329 -9.12 -15.03 -11.90
CA LEU A 329 -8.05 -15.41 -10.99
C LEU A 329 -8.27 -16.79 -10.35
N GLY A 330 -9.35 -17.49 -10.70
CA GLY A 330 -9.73 -18.76 -10.09
C GLY A 330 -10.26 -18.63 -8.66
N LEU A 331 -10.85 -17.48 -8.33
CA LEU A 331 -11.51 -17.23 -7.04
C LEU A 331 -13.03 -17.36 -7.20
N ASP A 332 -13.71 -17.84 -6.16
CA ASP A 332 -15.16 -18.01 -6.17
C ASP A 332 -15.86 -16.67 -5.96
N ALA A 333 -16.24 -16.04 -7.06
CA ALA A 333 -16.82 -14.71 -7.05
C ALA A 333 -18.33 -14.72 -6.78
N LEU A 334 -18.78 -13.97 -5.78
CA LEU A 334 -20.16 -13.98 -5.30
C LEU A 334 -20.75 -12.57 -5.26
N HIS A 335 -22.03 -12.43 -5.61
CA HIS A 335 -22.74 -11.21 -5.28
C HIS A 335 -23.03 -11.19 -3.75
N PRO A 336 -22.95 -10.04 -3.04
CA PRO A 336 -23.18 -9.98 -1.60
C PRO A 336 -24.54 -10.54 -1.12
N ARG A 337 -25.56 -10.57 -2.01
CA ARG A 337 -26.88 -11.18 -1.75
C ARG A 337 -26.84 -12.70 -1.64
N GLU A 338 -25.78 -13.33 -2.14
CA GLU A 338 -25.58 -14.78 -2.16
C GLU A 338 -24.87 -15.26 -0.90
N LEU A 339 -24.31 -14.35 -0.09
CA LEU A 339 -23.69 -14.68 1.20
C LEU A 339 -24.62 -15.44 2.14
N ARG A 340 -25.95 -15.26 2.02
CA ARG A 340 -26.94 -16.02 2.81
C ARG A 340 -26.98 -17.51 2.50
N LYS A 341 -26.47 -17.93 1.35
CA LYS A 341 -26.41 -19.32 0.89
C LYS A 341 -25.11 -20.02 1.31
N LEU A 342 -24.08 -19.25 1.66
CA LEU A 342 -22.82 -19.80 2.13
C LEU A 342 -22.91 -20.14 3.62
N ASP A 343 -22.13 -21.13 4.02
CA ASP A 343 -21.76 -21.32 5.42
C ASP A 343 -20.79 -20.25 5.89
N ARG A 344 -20.70 -20.09 7.21
CA ARG A 344 -19.79 -19.12 7.81
C ARG A 344 -18.36 -19.57 7.60
N ALA A 345 -17.48 -18.65 7.27
CA ALA A 345 -16.08 -18.96 7.00
C ALA A 345 -15.26 -18.85 8.29
N PRO A 346 -14.31 -19.78 8.53
CA PRO A 346 -13.37 -19.70 9.65
C PRO A 346 -12.40 -18.52 9.53
N LEU A 347 -12.11 -18.04 8.31
CA LEU A 347 -11.37 -16.81 8.07
C LEU A 347 -12.19 -15.84 7.21
N VAL A 348 -12.47 -14.65 7.75
CA VAL A 348 -13.19 -13.58 7.04
C VAL A 348 -12.32 -12.33 6.96
N ILE A 349 -12.18 -11.77 5.77
CA ILE A 349 -11.44 -10.54 5.51
C ILE A 349 -12.44 -9.45 5.14
N ASP A 350 -12.53 -8.41 5.96
CA ASP A 350 -13.34 -7.22 5.72
C ASP A 350 -12.51 -6.11 5.08
N VAL A 351 -12.78 -5.88 3.79
CA VAL A 351 -12.25 -4.76 3.01
C VAL A 351 -13.40 -3.98 2.36
N SER A 352 -14.58 -4.07 2.97
CA SER A 352 -15.81 -3.45 2.49
C SER A 352 -15.92 -1.96 2.76
N GLY A 353 -15.05 -1.43 3.63
CA GLY A 353 -15.02 -0.02 3.99
C GLY A 353 -16.23 0.48 4.78
N GLY A 354 -17.05 -0.41 5.36
CA GLY A 354 -18.19 0.01 6.17
C GLY A 354 -19.10 -1.08 6.73
N ASP A 355 -18.97 -2.34 6.29
CA ASP A 355 -19.89 -3.42 6.67
C ASP A 355 -19.26 -4.47 7.61
N LEU A 356 -18.41 -4.03 8.53
CA LEU A 356 -17.75 -4.90 9.52
C LEU A 356 -18.74 -5.79 10.30
N HIS A 357 -19.93 -5.27 10.63
CA HIS A 357 -20.99 -6.08 11.25
C HIS A 357 -21.37 -7.30 10.40
N LEU A 358 -21.44 -7.15 9.07
CA LEU A 358 -21.73 -8.25 8.16
C LEU A 358 -20.57 -9.25 8.13
N ALA A 359 -19.33 -8.78 8.03
CA ALA A 359 -18.15 -9.64 8.09
C ALA A 359 -18.16 -10.50 9.36
N LEU A 360 -18.32 -9.88 10.53
CA LEU A 360 -18.42 -10.56 11.83
C LEU A 360 -19.62 -11.52 11.93
N ALA A 361 -20.72 -11.24 11.23
CA ALA A 361 -21.87 -12.15 11.18
C ALA A 361 -21.60 -13.42 10.37
N ARG A 362 -20.68 -13.31 9.40
CA ARG A 362 -20.26 -14.35 8.46
C ARG A 362 -19.02 -15.13 8.94
N THR A 363 -18.37 -14.70 10.02
CA THR A 363 -17.31 -15.46 10.70
C THR A 363 -17.89 -16.64 11.47
N ALA A 364 -17.29 -17.82 11.27
CA ALA A 364 -17.67 -19.06 11.95
C ALA A 364 -17.38 -18.98 13.47
N PRO A 365 -18.00 -19.85 14.29
CA PRO A 365 -17.53 -20.07 15.66
C PRO A 365 -16.03 -20.35 15.70
N ASP A 366 -15.35 -19.76 16.68
CA ASP A 366 -13.90 -19.80 16.89
C ASP A 366 -13.06 -19.22 15.72
N GLY A 367 -13.74 -18.60 14.74
CA GLY A 367 -13.11 -18.03 13.55
C GLY A 367 -12.49 -16.64 13.77
N VAL A 368 -11.69 -16.23 12.79
CA VAL A 368 -11.00 -14.95 12.76
C VAL A 368 -11.62 -14.04 11.71
N CYS A 369 -11.93 -12.80 12.10
CA CYS A 369 -12.25 -11.70 11.20
C CYS A 369 -11.09 -10.71 11.20
N THR A 370 -10.47 -10.45 10.05
CA THR A 370 -9.51 -9.35 9.88
C THR A 370 -10.18 -8.20 9.14
N SER A 371 -9.83 -6.95 9.44
CA SER A 371 -10.40 -5.78 8.75
C SER A 371 -9.33 -4.73 8.44
N SER A 372 -9.39 -4.13 7.25
CA SER A 372 -8.64 -2.90 6.91
C SER A 372 -9.29 -1.63 7.44
N GLY A 373 -10.46 -1.77 8.08
CA GLY A 373 -11.23 -0.66 8.62
C GLY A 373 -11.98 0.11 7.55
N SER A 374 -12.48 1.28 7.95
CA SER A 374 -13.22 2.21 7.10
C SER A 374 -12.73 3.63 7.32
N LEU A 375 -13.18 4.55 6.48
CA LEU A 375 -13.02 5.99 6.74
C LEU A 375 -14.14 6.54 7.64
N HIS A 376 -14.87 5.68 8.34
CA HIS A 376 -15.94 6.07 9.26
C HIS A 376 -15.42 6.16 10.70
N ARG A 377 -15.94 7.11 11.47
CA ARG A 377 -15.57 7.32 12.88
C ARG A 377 -15.88 6.13 13.78
N SER A 378 -16.84 5.30 13.40
CA SER A 378 -17.29 4.16 14.18
C SER A 378 -17.77 3.02 13.29
N ALA A 379 -17.71 1.81 13.84
CA ALA A 379 -18.25 0.61 13.25
C ALA A 379 -19.07 -0.15 14.30
N ARG A 380 -20.12 -0.85 13.85
CA ARG A 380 -20.98 -1.65 14.74
C ARG A 380 -20.35 -3.02 14.98
N ILE A 381 -20.05 -3.32 16.25
CA ILE A 381 -19.57 -4.63 16.69
C ILE A 381 -20.74 -5.43 17.30
N PRO A 382 -21.12 -6.60 16.76
CA PRO A 382 -22.17 -7.44 17.32
C PRO A 382 -21.62 -8.26 18.51
N ALA A 383 -21.36 -7.60 19.65
CA ALA A 383 -20.64 -8.16 20.79
C ALA A 383 -21.20 -9.49 21.33
N LEU A 384 -22.51 -9.58 21.57
CA LEU A 384 -23.14 -10.82 22.07
C LEU A 384 -22.94 -12.00 21.09
N ARG A 385 -23.01 -11.73 19.78
CA ARG A 385 -22.78 -12.76 18.75
C ARG A 385 -21.32 -13.20 18.72
N MET A 386 -20.38 -12.27 18.85
CA MET A 386 -18.97 -12.61 18.90
C MET A 386 -18.63 -13.40 20.15
N TYR A 387 -19.14 -12.96 21.31
CA TYR A 387 -18.98 -13.66 22.59
C TYR A 387 -19.52 -15.09 22.52
N GLY A 388 -20.77 -15.27 22.08
CA GLY A 388 -21.37 -16.60 21.97
C GLY A 388 -20.77 -17.50 20.88
N ARG A 389 -19.78 -17.03 20.12
CA ARG A 389 -19.09 -17.75 19.05
C ARG A 389 -17.57 -17.70 19.17
N ASN A 390 -17.02 -17.13 20.24
CA ASN A 390 -15.57 -16.94 20.40
C ASN A 390 -14.86 -16.29 19.18
N VAL A 391 -15.54 -15.37 18.48
CA VAL A 391 -14.96 -14.74 17.28
C VAL A 391 -13.82 -13.80 17.66
N THR A 392 -12.67 -13.98 17.00
CA THR A 392 -11.54 -13.06 17.10
C THR A 392 -11.63 -11.97 16.03
N LEU A 393 -11.50 -10.70 16.42
CA LEU A 393 -11.41 -9.57 15.49
C LEU A 393 -10.01 -8.96 15.52
N HIS A 394 -9.35 -8.91 14.36
CA HIS A 394 -8.16 -8.10 14.13
C HIS A 394 -8.52 -6.87 13.28
N PHE A 395 -8.53 -5.68 13.90
CA PHE A 395 -8.88 -4.42 13.24
C PHE A 395 -7.68 -3.47 13.23
N GLY A 396 -7.24 -3.03 12.06
CA GLY A 396 -6.11 -2.10 11.98
C GLY A 396 -5.58 -1.91 10.57
N ARG A 397 -4.50 -1.13 10.48
CA ARG A 397 -3.75 -0.88 9.24
C ARG A 397 -2.54 -1.80 9.16
N THR A 398 -2.05 -2.04 7.95
CA THR A 398 -0.78 -2.75 7.75
C THR A 398 0.41 -2.06 8.41
N HIS A 399 1.44 -2.85 8.71
CA HIS A 399 2.79 -2.39 9.06
C HIS A 399 3.71 -2.67 7.86
N ALA A 400 3.44 -1.96 6.75
CA ALA A 400 3.94 -2.33 5.42
C ALA A 400 5.44 -2.63 5.42
N ARG A 401 6.26 -1.73 5.97
CA ARG A 401 7.72 -1.91 6.01
C ARG A 401 8.19 -3.20 6.70
N ALA A 402 7.47 -3.70 7.70
CA ALA A 402 7.84 -4.96 8.35
C ALA A 402 7.52 -6.19 7.47
N LEU A 403 6.56 -6.06 6.55
CA LEU A 403 6.06 -7.15 5.70
C LEU A 403 6.71 -7.18 4.32
N ILE A 404 7.25 -6.05 3.83
CA ILE A 404 7.88 -5.95 2.51
C ILE A 404 8.87 -7.09 2.23
N PRO A 405 9.81 -7.44 3.13
CA PRO A 405 10.76 -8.52 2.85
C PRO A 405 10.09 -9.87 2.53
N ALA A 406 9.13 -10.29 3.35
CA ALA A 406 8.41 -11.56 3.15
C ALA A 406 7.57 -11.55 1.86
N VAL A 407 6.98 -10.41 1.51
CA VAL A 407 6.23 -10.27 0.25
C VAL A 407 7.16 -10.32 -0.96
N LEU A 408 8.32 -9.65 -0.90
CA LEU A 408 9.32 -9.70 -1.97
C LEU A 408 9.89 -11.11 -2.16
N GLU A 409 10.05 -11.89 -1.09
CA GLU A 409 10.41 -13.31 -1.18
C GLU A 409 9.36 -14.12 -1.94
N LEU A 410 8.06 -13.88 -1.73
CA LEU A 410 7.00 -14.55 -2.50
C LEU A 410 7.05 -14.19 -3.99
N LEU A 411 7.31 -12.93 -4.33
CA LEU A 411 7.47 -12.47 -5.71
C LEU A 411 8.71 -13.11 -6.35
N ALA A 412 9.86 -13.03 -5.68
CA ALA A 412 11.13 -13.56 -6.17
C ALA A 412 11.11 -15.09 -6.35
N ALA A 413 10.40 -15.80 -5.46
CA ALA A 413 10.20 -17.24 -5.57
C ALA A 413 9.13 -17.65 -6.61
N GLY A 414 8.48 -16.68 -7.28
CA GLY A 414 7.41 -16.96 -8.24
C GLY A 414 6.13 -17.53 -7.61
N ARG A 415 5.98 -17.44 -6.29
CA ARG A 415 4.80 -17.93 -5.55
C ARG A 415 3.64 -16.94 -5.58
N LEU A 416 3.91 -15.67 -5.84
CA LEU A 416 2.92 -14.62 -6.01
C LEU A 416 3.19 -13.86 -7.31
N ASP A 417 2.21 -13.86 -8.21
CA ASP A 417 2.23 -13.07 -9.45
C ASP A 417 1.20 -11.94 -9.40
N PRO A 418 1.62 -10.67 -9.24
CA PRO A 418 0.71 -9.53 -9.20
C PRO A 418 0.13 -9.14 -10.57
N ARG A 419 0.73 -9.59 -11.69
CA ARG A 419 0.37 -9.15 -13.06
C ARG A 419 -1.13 -9.19 -13.34
N PRO A 420 -1.86 -10.26 -12.99
CA PRO A 420 -3.28 -10.36 -13.32
C PRO A 420 -4.15 -9.30 -12.65
N VAL A 421 -3.70 -8.66 -11.56
CA VAL A 421 -4.45 -7.58 -10.87
C VAL A 421 -4.18 -6.21 -11.51
N ILE A 422 -3.03 -6.05 -12.19
CA ILE A 422 -2.64 -4.80 -12.85
C ILE A 422 -3.44 -4.65 -14.15
N THR A 423 -4.41 -3.74 -14.14
CA THR A 423 -5.28 -3.47 -15.29
C THR A 423 -4.74 -2.44 -16.26
N ASN A 424 -3.81 -1.60 -15.82
CA ASN A 424 -3.24 -0.55 -16.66
C ASN A 424 -1.80 -0.26 -16.26
N VAL A 425 -0.93 -0.12 -17.26
CA VAL A 425 0.42 0.41 -17.10
C VAL A 425 0.53 1.59 -18.05
N ALA A 426 0.91 2.77 -17.54
CA ALA A 426 1.03 3.98 -18.33
C ALA A 426 2.31 4.74 -17.98
N PRO A 427 2.84 5.58 -18.87
CA PRO A 427 3.92 6.49 -18.53
C PRO A 427 3.50 7.48 -17.44
N LEU A 428 4.47 7.92 -16.63
CA LEU A 428 4.22 8.85 -15.54
C LEU A 428 3.63 10.15 -16.10
N GLU A 429 4.15 10.70 -17.20
CA GLU A 429 3.66 11.93 -17.83
C GLU A 429 2.14 11.93 -18.12
N ASP A 430 1.58 10.74 -18.40
CA ASP A 430 0.17 10.50 -18.71
C ASP A 430 -0.72 10.36 -17.47
N ALA A 431 -0.15 10.51 -16.25
CA ALA A 431 -0.87 10.28 -15.00
C ALA A 431 -2.24 10.98 -14.90
N PRO A 432 -2.42 12.27 -15.26
CA PRO A 432 -3.73 12.90 -15.18
C PRO A 432 -4.82 12.17 -15.97
N ARG A 433 -4.48 11.62 -17.14
CA ARG A 433 -5.40 10.86 -18.01
C ARG A 433 -5.61 9.46 -17.45
N ALA A 434 -4.53 8.69 -17.28
CA ALA A 434 -4.58 7.29 -16.84
C ALA A 434 -5.27 7.13 -15.47
N LEU A 435 -4.99 8.03 -14.53
CA LEU A 435 -5.64 8.03 -13.22
C LEU A 435 -7.07 8.58 -13.28
N GLY A 436 -7.32 9.57 -14.14
CA GLY A 436 -8.66 10.11 -14.38
C GLY A 436 -9.63 9.05 -14.92
N GLU A 437 -9.14 8.16 -15.79
CA GLU A 437 -9.82 6.98 -16.28
C GLU A 437 -9.97 5.93 -15.18
N HIS A 438 -8.90 5.60 -14.44
CA HIS A 438 -8.95 4.65 -13.32
C HIS A 438 -10.02 5.02 -12.28
N PHE A 439 -10.01 6.26 -11.76
CA PHE A 439 -10.89 6.69 -10.68
C PHE A 439 -12.36 6.80 -11.09
N ARG A 440 -12.65 7.07 -12.37
CA ARG A 440 -14.04 7.23 -12.86
C ARG A 440 -14.58 5.97 -13.53
N GLY A 441 -13.69 5.16 -14.11
CA GLY A 441 -13.99 4.00 -14.95
C GLY A 441 -13.92 2.66 -14.21
N GLY A 442 -13.68 2.65 -12.90
CA GLY A 442 -13.63 1.41 -12.12
C GLY A 442 -12.35 0.60 -12.35
N GLY A 443 -11.22 1.28 -12.57
CA GLY A 443 -9.91 0.63 -12.68
C GLY A 443 -9.58 -0.18 -11.42
N VAL A 444 -8.88 -1.30 -11.59
CA VAL A 444 -8.50 -2.19 -10.48
C VAL A 444 -7.18 -1.71 -9.89
N LYS A 445 -6.13 -1.71 -10.71
CA LYS A 445 -4.81 -1.24 -10.35
C LYS A 445 -4.17 -0.60 -11.58
N THR A 446 -3.70 0.64 -11.43
CA THR A 446 -2.89 1.33 -12.43
C THR A 446 -1.49 1.50 -11.89
N VAL A 447 -0.48 1.20 -12.70
CA VAL A 447 0.93 1.48 -12.40
C VAL A 447 1.46 2.51 -13.38
N LEU A 448 2.02 3.60 -12.87
CA LEU A 448 2.66 4.65 -13.62
C LEU A 448 4.16 4.41 -13.65
N THR A 449 4.77 4.46 -14.83
CA THR A 449 6.19 4.16 -15.01
C THR A 449 6.96 5.40 -15.43
N ALA A 450 8.07 5.69 -14.77
CA ALA A 450 9.00 6.71 -15.21
C ALA A 450 10.04 6.08 -16.14
N PRO A 451 10.52 6.82 -17.16
CA PRO A 451 11.56 6.34 -18.07
C PRO A 451 12.89 6.03 -17.39
#